data_AF-A0A936YDL5-F1
#
_entry.id   AF-A0A936YDL5-F1
#
_cell.length_a   1.000
_cell.length_b   1.000
_cell.length_c   1.000
_cell.angle_alpha   90.00
_cell.angle_beta   90.00
_cell.angle_gamma   90.00
#
_symmetry.space_group_name_H-M   'P 1'
#
loop_
_entity.id
_entity.type
_entity.pdbx_description
1 polymer ?
#
loop_
_entity_poly.entity_id
_entity_poly.type
_entity_poly.pdbx_seq_one_letter_code
_entity_poly.pdbx_strand_id
1 'polypeptide(L)'
;MKHYIKTIIATSILASTASLAFAGPDNTLFNPTPTDKMRAMTTERPSKTDSPFSLDAGHFQLETNLFSTVHNNDCIGGSCVETNQQFYGGATNLRIGLTDYADLQIISDLYRHVVIKDKTAGTNDTKDGFGDTQVRLKFNVLGNDPSSTFSVGVIPYVKTPTNQNDLGNNRYEGGIGVPFNVNVDGGWSLGGMTQLNFITEPDLSGYDPVYVNSLIVG
;
A
#
# COMPACT_ATOMS: atom_id res chain seq x y z
N MET A 1 27.81 5.68 14.01
CA MET A 1 26.36 5.37 13.95
C MET A 1 25.61 6.70 13.89
N LYS A 2 25.15 7.12 12.70
CA LYS A 2 24.33 8.33 12.54
C LYS A 2 22.90 7.88 12.25
N HIS A 3 21.97 8.30 13.11
CA HIS A 3 20.55 8.04 12.97
C HIS A 3 19.98 8.87 11.81
N TYR A 4 19.25 8.22 10.90
CA TYR A 4 18.58 8.87 9.77
C TYR A 4 17.15 9.24 10.16
N ILE A 5 16.81 10.53 10.05
CA ILE A 5 15.45 11.03 10.22
C ILE A 5 14.73 10.87 8.89
N LYS A 6 13.74 9.97 8.83
CA LYS A 6 12.82 9.82 7.70
C LYS A 6 11.62 10.75 7.94
N THR A 7 11.59 11.92 7.30
CA THR A 7 10.43 12.82 7.37
C THR A 7 9.45 12.47 6.26
N ILE A 8 8.27 11.94 6.63
CA ILE A 8 7.13 11.75 5.74
C ILE A 8 6.02 12.62 6.29
N ILE A 9 5.59 13.64 5.54
CA ILE A 9 4.41 14.46 5.88
C ILE A 9 3.30 14.03 4.93
N ALA A 10 2.25 13.43 5.47
CA ALA A 10 1.01 13.16 4.76
C ALA A 10 -0.15 13.65 5.63
N THR A 11 -0.91 14.62 5.12
CA THR A 11 -2.07 15.20 5.79
C THR A 11 -3.33 14.73 5.09
N SER A 12 -4.26 14.14 5.81
CA SER A 12 -5.63 13.88 5.34
C SER A 12 -6.61 14.10 6.49
N ILE A 13 -7.64 14.89 6.24
CA ILE A 13 -8.78 15.05 7.16
C ILE A 13 -9.90 14.16 6.62
N LEU A 14 -10.46 13.29 7.47
CA LEU A 14 -11.67 12.55 7.16
C LEU A 14 -12.63 12.62 8.36
N ALA A 15 -13.87 13.01 8.10
CA ALA A 15 -14.98 12.89 9.04
C ALA A 15 -15.97 11.87 8.47
N SER A 16 -16.41 10.92 9.28
CA SER A 16 -17.42 9.93 8.87
C SER A 16 -18.42 9.65 9.99
N THR A 17 -19.71 9.69 9.66
CA THR A 17 -20.80 9.16 10.48
C THR A 17 -21.09 7.71 10.06
N ALA A 18 -21.24 6.82 11.03
CA ALA A 18 -21.44 5.39 10.82
C ALA A 18 -22.93 5.04 10.57
N SER A 19 -23.17 4.07 9.69
CA SER A 19 -24.41 3.30 9.60
C SER A 19 -24.05 1.83 9.51
N LEU A 20 -24.64 1.02 10.38
CA LEU A 20 -24.45 -0.44 10.44
C LEU A 20 -25.34 -1.11 9.41
N ALA A 21 -24.75 -1.69 8.36
CA ALA A 21 -25.44 -2.60 7.46
C ALA A 21 -24.57 -3.85 7.23
N PHE A 22 -25.04 -4.98 7.74
CA PHE A 22 -24.44 -6.29 7.47
C PHE A 22 -24.80 -6.68 6.03
N ALA A 23 -23.88 -6.52 5.09
CA ALA A 23 -24.04 -7.06 3.75
C ALA A 23 -23.93 -8.59 3.83
N GLY A 24 -25.07 -9.29 3.68
CA GLY A 24 -25.13 -10.75 3.65
C GLY A 24 -24.35 -11.32 2.45
N PRO A 25 -23.95 -12.61 2.48
CA PRO A 25 -22.92 -13.23 1.61
C PRO A 25 -23.30 -13.42 0.12
N ASP A 26 -24.29 -12.69 -0.40
CA ASP A 26 -24.89 -12.96 -1.72
C ASP A 26 -24.44 -11.98 -2.81
N ASN A 27 -23.73 -10.90 -2.48
CA ASN A 27 -23.32 -9.91 -3.47
C ASN A 27 -21.97 -10.28 -4.10
N THR A 28 -21.84 -9.98 -5.38
CA THR A 28 -20.65 -10.23 -6.18
C THR A 28 -20.35 -9.05 -7.10
N LEU A 29 -19.21 -9.08 -7.80
CA LEU A 29 -18.88 -8.10 -8.83
C LEU A 29 -20.01 -7.86 -9.85
N PHE A 30 -20.79 -8.90 -10.16
CA PHE A 30 -21.89 -8.84 -11.13
C PHE A 30 -23.29 -8.81 -10.50
N ASN A 31 -23.36 -8.89 -9.16
CA ASN A 31 -24.57 -8.69 -8.36
C ASN A 31 -24.22 -7.70 -7.24
N PRO A 32 -24.12 -6.39 -7.55
CA PRO A 32 -23.49 -5.42 -6.67
C PRO A 32 -24.27 -5.20 -5.38
N THR A 33 -23.57 -4.87 -4.30
CA THR A 33 -24.19 -4.43 -3.05
C THR A 33 -24.98 -3.13 -3.33
N PRO A 34 -26.27 -3.04 -2.99
CA PRO A 34 -27.05 -1.82 -3.16
C PRO A 34 -26.44 -0.64 -2.41
N THR A 35 -26.49 0.57 -2.98
CA THR A 35 -25.84 1.78 -2.42
C THR A 35 -26.28 2.10 -0.99
N ASP A 36 -27.56 1.86 -0.67
CA ASP A 36 -28.14 2.08 0.66
C ASP A 36 -27.70 1.04 1.71
N LYS A 37 -27.05 -0.05 1.27
CA LYS A 37 -26.51 -1.12 2.12
C LYS A 37 -24.98 -1.15 2.15
N MET A 38 -24.33 -0.19 1.49
CA MET A 38 -22.87 -0.10 1.51
C MET A 38 -22.37 0.25 2.91
N ARG A 39 -21.22 -0.32 3.24
CA ARG A 39 -20.49 0.01 4.47
C ARG A 39 -19.84 1.38 4.34
N ALA A 40 -19.45 1.94 5.47
CA ALA A 40 -18.67 3.18 5.47
C ALA A 40 -17.37 2.99 4.68
N MET A 41 -17.09 3.92 3.78
CA MET A 41 -15.89 3.88 2.94
C MET A 41 -14.62 4.02 3.80
N THR A 42 -13.62 3.19 3.50
CA THR A 42 -12.30 3.25 4.13
C THR A 42 -11.24 3.50 3.09
N THR A 43 -10.26 4.36 3.40
CA THR A 43 -9.08 4.58 2.57
C THR A 43 -7.89 3.81 3.14
N GLU A 44 -7.06 3.24 2.27
CA GLU A 44 -5.79 2.65 2.68
C GLU A 44 -4.73 3.73 2.87
N ARG A 45 -4.90 4.86 2.19
CA ARG A 45 -4.04 6.04 2.28
C ARG A 45 -4.59 7.08 3.27
N PRO A 46 -3.70 7.84 3.94
CA PRO A 46 -2.24 7.90 3.78
C PRO A 46 -1.44 6.90 4.64
N SER A 47 -2.12 5.99 5.33
CA SER A 47 -1.49 5.03 6.23
C SER A 47 -0.45 4.15 5.50
N LYS A 48 0.54 3.67 6.26
CA LYS A 48 1.44 2.58 5.85
C LYS A 48 0.90 1.20 6.19
N THR A 49 -0.07 1.14 7.09
CA THR A 49 -0.77 -0.07 7.52
C THR A 49 -2.05 -0.19 6.69
N ASP A 50 -2.19 -1.28 5.94
CA ASP A 50 -3.44 -1.59 5.24
C ASP A 50 -4.55 -1.89 6.27
N SER A 51 -5.79 -1.56 5.92
CA SER A 51 -6.97 -1.88 6.74
C SER A 51 -7.44 -3.32 6.51
N PRO A 52 -8.16 -3.94 7.47
CA PRO A 52 -8.75 -5.26 7.27
C PRO A 52 -10.02 -5.24 6.40
N PHE A 53 -10.51 -4.06 5.99
CA PHE A 53 -11.83 -3.91 5.37
C PHE A 53 -11.76 -4.08 3.86
N SER A 54 -12.61 -4.96 3.31
CA SER A 54 -12.76 -5.11 1.87
C SER A 54 -13.74 -4.09 1.29
N LEU A 55 -13.61 -3.77 0.01
CA LEU A 55 -14.61 -2.94 -0.69
C LEU A 55 -15.93 -3.72 -0.89
N ASP A 56 -17.07 -3.04 -0.91
CA ASP A 56 -18.37 -3.65 -1.21
C ASP A 56 -18.44 -4.17 -2.64
N ALA A 57 -19.16 -5.28 -2.84
CA ALA A 57 -19.18 -6.00 -4.10
C ALA A 57 -19.71 -5.14 -5.25
N GLY A 58 -19.02 -5.16 -6.40
CA GLY A 58 -19.42 -4.42 -7.59
C GLY A 58 -19.08 -2.93 -7.58
N HIS A 59 -18.47 -2.43 -6.50
CA HIS A 59 -17.98 -1.04 -6.42
C HIS A 59 -16.48 -0.97 -6.66
N PHE A 60 -16.00 0.22 -7.03
CA PHE A 60 -14.57 0.47 -7.23
C PHE A 60 -14.13 1.73 -6.48
N GLN A 61 -12.86 1.77 -6.11
CA GLN A 61 -12.24 2.90 -5.45
C GLN A 61 -10.88 3.15 -6.08
N LEU A 62 -10.60 4.41 -6.40
CA LEU A 62 -9.30 4.85 -6.91
C LEU A 62 -8.63 5.72 -5.86
N GLU A 63 -7.49 5.27 -5.36
CA GLU A 63 -6.64 6.03 -4.45
C GLU A 63 -5.34 6.38 -5.17
N THR A 64 -4.98 7.65 -5.26
CA THR A 64 -3.75 8.07 -5.96
C THR A 64 -3.01 9.14 -5.16
N ASN A 65 -1.69 9.00 -5.06
CA ASN A 65 -0.86 10.08 -4.58
C ASN A 65 -0.46 10.97 -5.76
N LEU A 66 -1.14 12.11 -5.91
CA LEU A 66 -0.95 12.99 -7.05
C LEU A 66 0.50 13.43 -7.22
N PHE A 67 1.18 13.75 -6.11
CA PHE A 67 2.59 14.13 -6.15
C PHE A 67 3.30 13.81 -4.83
N SER A 68 4.50 13.21 -4.93
CA SER A 68 5.41 13.14 -3.79
C SER A 68 6.87 13.17 -4.23
N THR A 69 7.76 13.48 -3.29
CA THR A 69 9.20 13.45 -3.52
C THR A 69 9.91 12.70 -2.40
N VAL A 70 10.94 11.96 -2.76
CA VAL A 70 11.84 11.27 -1.83
C VAL A 70 13.25 11.74 -2.13
N HIS A 71 13.93 12.24 -1.11
CA HIS A 71 15.32 12.66 -1.19
C HIS A 71 16.17 11.72 -0.31
N ASN A 72 17.19 11.13 -0.90
CA ASN A 72 18.16 10.29 -0.21
C ASN A 72 19.58 10.80 -0.49
N ASN A 73 20.44 10.76 0.51
CA ASN A 73 21.85 11.12 0.39
C ASN A 73 22.65 10.09 1.18
N ASP A 74 23.31 9.19 0.46
CA ASP A 74 24.06 8.08 1.02
C ASP A 74 25.55 8.27 0.81
N CYS A 75 26.34 8.09 1.87
CA CYS A 75 27.79 8.25 1.84
C CYS A 75 28.45 7.07 2.56
N ILE A 76 29.01 6.14 1.80
CA ILE A 76 29.64 4.91 2.30
C ILE A 76 31.07 4.83 1.76
N GLY A 77 32.05 4.65 2.66
CA GLY A 77 33.44 4.42 2.26
C GLY A 77 34.08 5.57 1.47
N GLY A 78 33.57 6.80 1.58
CA GLY A 78 34.04 7.96 0.80
C GLY A 78 33.36 8.14 -0.57
N SER A 79 32.52 7.19 -0.99
CA SER A 79 31.58 7.39 -2.10
C SER A 79 30.30 8.06 -1.58
N CYS A 80 29.84 9.11 -2.24
CA CYS A 80 28.63 9.84 -1.88
C CYS A 80 27.67 9.93 -3.07
N VAL A 81 26.46 9.39 -2.92
CA VAL A 81 25.40 9.38 -3.93
C VAL A 81 24.17 10.09 -3.39
N GLU A 82 23.68 11.08 -4.13
CA GLU A 82 22.41 11.76 -3.87
C GLU A 82 21.36 11.25 -4.87
N THR A 83 20.20 10.84 -4.37
CA THR A 83 19.07 10.42 -5.20
C THR A 83 17.86 11.28 -4.88
N ASN A 84 17.30 11.92 -5.90
CA ASN A 84 16.03 12.64 -5.82
C ASN A 84 15.00 11.90 -6.67
N GLN A 85 13.90 11.51 -6.07
CA GLN A 85 12.79 10.83 -6.74
C GLN A 85 11.55 11.70 -6.63
N GLN A 86 10.83 11.82 -7.73
CA GLN A 86 9.55 12.48 -7.82
C GLN A 86 8.54 11.49 -8.40
N PHE A 87 7.35 11.45 -7.82
CA PHE A 87 6.28 10.55 -8.20
C PHE A 87 5.08 11.41 -8.59
N TYR A 88 4.48 11.11 -9.74
CA TYR A 88 3.27 11.73 -10.24
C TYR A 88 2.23 10.61 -10.42
N GLY A 89 1.15 10.65 -9.64
CA GLY A 89 0.27 9.49 -9.48
C GLY A 89 1.01 8.29 -8.86
N GLY A 90 1.82 8.56 -7.84
CA GLY A 90 2.54 7.54 -7.08
C GLY A 90 1.58 6.64 -6.31
N ALA A 91 1.96 5.38 -6.15
CA ALA A 91 1.22 4.36 -5.43
C ALA A 91 -0.29 4.36 -5.74
N THR A 92 -0.65 4.58 -7.01
CA THR A 92 -2.03 4.61 -7.48
C THR A 92 -2.62 3.23 -7.34
N ASN A 93 -3.71 3.09 -6.60
CA ASN A 93 -4.40 1.85 -6.27
C ASN A 93 -5.83 1.88 -6.81
N LEU A 94 -6.12 1.00 -7.76
CA LEU A 94 -7.49 0.69 -8.17
C LEU A 94 -7.96 -0.53 -7.38
N ARG A 95 -9.00 -0.34 -6.57
CA ARG A 95 -9.67 -1.39 -5.81
C ARG A 95 -11.01 -1.74 -6.46
N ILE A 96 -11.34 -3.02 -6.51
CA ILE A 96 -12.58 -3.54 -7.09
C ILE A 96 -13.17 -4.57 -6.13
N GLY A 97 -14.37 -4.30 -5.60
CA GLY A 97 -15.08 -5.22 -4.71
C GLY A 97 -15.57 -6.45 -5.48
N LEU A 98 -15.06 -7.62 -5.12
CA LEU A 98 -15.39 -8.89 -5.77
C LEU A 98 -16.60 -9.56 -5.10
N THR A 99 -16.64 -9.52 -3.77
CA THR A 99 -17.73 -10.03 -2.90
C THR A 99 -17.85 -9.12 -1.69
N ASP A 100 -18.82 -9.38 -0.80
CA ASP A 100 -18.98 -8.63 0.45
C ASP A 100 -17.79 -8.77 1.43
N TYR A 101 -16.82 -9.62 1.14
CA TYR A 101 -15.64 -9.87 1.99
C TYR A 101 -14.32 -9.92 1.21
N ALA A 102 -14.32 -9.66 -0.10
CA ALA A 102 -13.11 -9.73 -0.91
C ALA A 102 -13.01 -8.59 -1.93
N ASP A 103 -11.82 -8.00 -2.08
CA ASP A 103 -11.51 -7.05 -3.16
C ASP A 103 -10.19 -7.36 -3.88
N LEU A 104 -10.14 -6.99 -5.16
CA LEU A 104 -8.94 -7.00 -5.99
C LEU A 104 -8.32 -5.61 -6.00
N GLN A 105 -7.00 -5.54 -5.90
CA GLN A 105 -6.25 -4.28 -5.96
C GLN A 105 -5.17 -4.33 -7.03
N ILE A 106 -5.08 -3.27 -7.82
CA ILE A 106 -4.02 -3.07 -8.82
C ILE A 106 -3.31 -1.76 -8.46
N ILE A 107 -2.03 -1.87 -8.14
CA ILE A 107 -1.22 -0.78 -7.60
C ILE A 107 -0.03 -0.51 -8.50
N SER A 108 0.23 0.74 -8.86
CA SER A 108 1.42 1.12 -9.63
C SER A 108 1.79 2.58 -9.40
N ASP A 109 3.07 2.91 -9.58
CA ASP A 109 3.48 4.30 -9.81
C ASP A 109 3.25 4.63 -11.28
N LEU A 110 2.41 5.63 -11.58
CA LEU A 110 2.07 6.01 -12.95
C LEU A 110 3.23 6.72 -13.65
N TYR A 111 3.95 7.59 -12.94
CA TYR A 111 5.15 8.21 -13.49
C TYR A 111 6.13 8.55 -12.38
N ARG A 112 7.40 8.20 -12.61
CA ARG A 112 8.52 8.48 -11.72
C ARG A 112 9.58 9.23 -12.49
N HIS A 113 10.14 10.26 -11.87
CA HIS A 113 11.34 10.96 -12.32
C HIS A 113 12.41 10.80 -11.25
N VAL A 114 13.55 10.23 -11.60
CA VAL A 114 14.63 9.91 -10.68
C VAL A 114 15.93 10.52 -11.19
N VAL A 115 16.59 11.30 -10.33
CA VAL A 115 17.90 11.89 -10.60
C VAL A 115 18.90 11.33 -9.59
N ILE A 116 19.97 10.70 -10.08
CA ILE A 116 21.03 10.09 -9.28
C ILE A 116 22.31 10.86 -9.55
N LYS A 117 22.86 11.52 -8.53
CA LYS A 117 24.11 12.27 -8.59
C LYS A 117 25.17 11.55 -7.79
N ASP A 118 26.18 11.02 -8.47
CA ASP A 118 27.40 10.55 -7.81
C ASP A 118 28.32 11.76 -7.58
N LYS A 119 28.43 12.20 -6.33
CA LYS A 119 29.25 13.35 -5.94
C LYS A 119 30.73 13.04 -5.94
N THR A 120 31.10 11.77 -5.88
CA THR A 120 32.49 11.31 -5.85
C THR A 120 33.03 11.17 -7.27
N ALA A 121 32.25 10.59 -8.18
CA ALA A 121 32.59 10.48 -9.60
C ALA A 121 32.23 11.74 -10.42
N GLY A 122 31.41 12.64 -9.87
CA GLY A 122 30.95 13.85 -10.56
C GLY A 122 29.95 13.57 -11.69
N THR A 123 29.26 12.42 -11.66
CA THR A 123 28.32 12.00 -12.70
C THR A 123 26.87 12.23 -12.28
N ASN A 124 25.99 12.30 -13.26
CA ASN A 124 24.55 12.41 -13.07
C ASN A 124 23.83 11.46 -14.01
N ASP A 125 22.87 10.70 -13.49
CA ASP A 125 21.99 9.82 -14.25
C ASP A 125 20.52 10.21 -14.00
N THR A 126 19.70 10.09 -15.03
CA THR A 126 18.28 10.43 -14.98
C THR A 126 17.46 9.28 -15.54
N LYS A 127 16.43 8.86 -14.79
CA LYS A 127 15.52 7.79 -15.16
C LYS A 127 14.07 8.27 -15.05
N ASP A 128 13.28 7.92 -16.05
CA ASP A 128 11.86 8.29 -16.13
C ASP A 128 11.00 7.09 -16.51
N GLY A 129 9.75 7.05 -16.06
CA GLY A 129 8.77 6.04 -16.51
C GLY A 129 7.90 5.45 -15.40
N PHE A 130 7.23 4.34 -15.72
CA PHE A 130 6.33 3.63 -14.81
C PHE A 130 7.11 2.79 -13.78
N GLY A 131 6.54 2.66 -12.58
CA GLY A 131 7.02 1.70 -11.57
C GLY A 131 6.52 0.27 -11.80
N ASP A 132 6.93 -0.64 -10.93
CA ASP A 132 6.40 -2.00 -10.89
C ASP A 132 4.89 -1.99 -10.59
N THR A 133 4.15 -2.87 -11.26
CA THR A 133 2.74 -3.12 -10.96
C THR A 133 2.61 -4.22 -9.92
N GLN A 134 1.75 -4.02 -8.94
CA GLN A 134 1.43 -4.99 -7.91
C GLN A 134 -0.05 -5.33 -7.96
N VAL A 135 -0.36 -6.62 -7.91
CA VAL A 135 -1.71 -7.15 -7.80
C VAL A 135 -1.89 -7.74 -6.41
N ARG A 136 -2.97 -7.36 -5.71
CA ARG A 136 -3.32 -7.89 -4.39
C ARG A 136 -4.74 -8.44 -4.41
N LEU A 137 -4.98 -9.46 -3.61
CA LEU A 137 -6.33 -9.80 -3.17
C LEU A 137 -6.42 -9.46 -1.69
N LYS A 138 -7.51 -8.83 -1.25
CA LYS A 138 -7.81 -8.62 0.16
C LYS A 138 -9.02 -9.46 0.51
N PHE A 139 -8.92 -10.26 1.56
CA PHE A 139 -10.03 -10.98 2.17
C PHE A 139 -10.23 -10.44 3.58
N ASN A 140 -11.40 -9.91 3.89
CA ASN A 140 -11.80 -9.74 5.27
C ASN A 140 -12.19 -11.11 5.85
N VAL A 141 -11.59 -11.47 6.98
CA VAL A 141 -11.86 -12.74 7.66
C VAL A 141 -12.89 -12.55 8.77
N LEU A 142 -12.84 -11.41 9.47
CA LEU A 142 -13.76 -11.04 10.52
C LEU A 142 -13.92 -9.52 10.60
N GLY A 143 -15.13 -9.07 10.95
CA GLY A 143 -15.43 -7.67 11.25
C GLY A 143 -15.24 -6.75 10.06
N ASN A 144 -15.99 -6.96 8.98
CA ASN A 144 -15.81 -6.17 7.75
C ASN A 144 -16.42 -4.76 7.81
N ASP A 145 -17.00 -4.37 8.94
CA ASP A 145 -17.52 -3.02 9.16
C ASP A 145 -16.53 -2.21 10.01
N PRO A 146 -16.18 -0.97 9.64
CA PRO A 146 -15.29 -0.09 10.42
C PRO A 146 -15.73 0.14 11.88
N SER A 147 -17.00 -0.06 12.20
CA SER A 147 -17.54 0.02 13.56
C SER A 147 -17.41 -1.27 14.39
N SER A 148 -16.91 -2.35 13.80
CA SER A 148 -16.71 -3.64 14.50
C SER A 148 -15.71 -3.49 15.64
N THR A 149 -15.94 -4.15 16.78
CA THR A 149 -14.97 -4.14 17.90
C THR A 149 -13.60 -4.67 17.50
N PHE A 150 -13.58 -5.70 16.67
CA PHE A 150 -12.36 -6.30 16.15
C PHE A 150 -12.55 -6.72 14.70
N SER A 151 -11.52 -6.47 13.90
CA SER A 151 -11.50 -6.75 12.47
C SER A 151 -10.14 -7.33 12.08
N VAL A 152 -10.13 -8.32 11.19
CA VAL A 152 -8.89 -8.91 10.68
C VAL A 152 -9.07 -9.34 9.23
N GLY A 153 -8.02 -9.18 8.43
CA GLY A 153 -8.00 -9.58 7.03
C GLY A 153 -6.71 -10.27 6.65
N VAL A 154 -6.66 -10.76 5.41
CA VAL A 154 -5.48 -11.36 4.79
C VAL A 154 -5.32 -10.80 3.38
N ILE A 155 -4.08 -10.42 3.03
CA ILE A 155 -3.74 -9.75 1.79
C ILE A 155 -2.56 -10.46 1.10
N PRO A 156 -2.77 -11.56 0.36
CA PRO A 156 -1.76 -12.05 -0.56
C PRO A 156 -1.54 -11.06 -1.71
N TYR A 157 -0.29 -10.94 -2.16
CA TYR A 157 0.04 -10.11 -3.30
C TYR A 157 1.22 -10.63 -4.11
N VAL A 158 1.30 -10.15 -5.35
CA VAL A 158 2.44 -10.31 -6.25
C VAL A 158 2.79 -8.97 -6.88
N LYS A 159 4.08 -8.65 -6.89
CA LYS A 159 4.69 -7.57 -7.65
C LYS A 159 5.23 -8.15 -8.95
N THR A 160 4.95 -7.50 -10.06
CA THR A 160 5.39 -7.87 -11.40
C THR A 160 6.34 -6.82 -11.96
N PRO A 161 7.40 -7.21 -12.69
CA PRO A 161 8.41 -6.31 -13.22
C PRO A 161 7.94 -5.59 -14.49
N THR A 162 6.91 -4.77 -14.36
CA THR A 162 6.36 -3.96 -15.46
C THR A 162 7.01 -2.58 -15.54
N ASN A 163 7.99 -2.29 -14.67
CA ASN A 163 8.70 -1.04 -14.64
C ASN A 163 9.42 -0.74 -15.96
N GLN A 164 9.68 0.54 -16.18
CA GLN A 164 10.51 1.03 -17.30
C GLN A 164 11.87 1.49 -16.80
N ASN A 165 12.85 1.56 -17.70
CA ASN A 165 14.16 2.20 -17.49
C ASN A 165 14.85 1.82 -16.18
N ASP A 166 14.76 0.55 -15.78
CA ASP A 166 15.34 0.01 -14.54
C ASP A 166 14.96 0.83 -13.28
N LEU A 167 13.70 1.30 -13.24
CA LEU A 167 13.08 1.92 -12.06
C LEU A 167 12.66 0.91 -10.99
N GLY A 168 12.49 -0.36 -11.38
CA GLY A 168 12.29 -1.51 -10.50
C GLY A 168 13.53 -2.39 -10.44
N ASN A 169 13.36 -3.63 -9.99
CA ASN A 169 14.44 -4.62 -9.94
C ASN A 169 14.35 -5.69 -11.04
N ASN A 170 13.37 -5.58 -11.96
CA ASN A 170 13.11 -6.55 -13.02
C ASN A 170 12.83 -7.98 -12.49
N ARG A 171 12.29 -8.11 -11.28
CA ARG A 171 11.93 -9.40 -10.65
C ARG A 171 10.49 -9.42 -10.17
N TYR A 172 9.93 -10.63 -10.15
CA TYR A 172 8.72 -10.91 -9.40
C TYR A 172 9.06 -10.93 -7.91
N GLU A 173 8.16 -10.40 -7.08
CA GLU A 173 8.24 -10.50 -5.62
C GLU A 173 6.82 -10.69 -5.10
N GLY A 174 6.66 -11.17 -3.88
CA GLY A 174 5.32 -11.41 -3.34
C GLY A 174 5.31 -11.47 -1.84
N GLY A 175 4.13 -11.70 -1.29
CA GLY A 175 3.99 -11.81 0.15
C GLY A 175 2.55 -11.91 0.59
N ILE A 176 2.38 -11.88 1.90
CA ILE A 176 1.10 -11.92 2.58
C ILE A 176 1.10 -10.91 3.72
N GLY A 177 0.10 -10.03 3.73
CA GLY A 177 -0.20 -9.13 4.85
C GLY A 177 -1.36 -9.66 5.68
N VAL A 178 -1.31 -9.45 6.99
CA VAL A 178 -2.40 -9.76 7.92
C VAL A 178 -2.70 -8.50 8.73
N PRO A 179 -3.55 -7.60 8.22
CA PRO A 179 -3.98 -6.43 8.95
C PRO A 179 -5.05 -6.75 9.99
N PHE A 180 -5.07 -5.98 11.07
CA PHE A 180 -6.12 -5.99 12.07
C PHE A 180 -6.50 -4.55 12.50
N ASN A 181 -7.69 -4.41 13.05
CA ASN A 181 -8.16 -3.20 13.72
C ASN A 181 -8.95 -3.57 14.98
N VAL A 182 -8.78 -2.78 16.04
CA VAL A 182 -9.51 -2.87 17.30
C VAL A 182 -10.08 -1.49 17.61
N ASN A 183 -11.39 -1.39 17.74
CA ASN A 183 -12.04 -0.19 18.27
C ASN A 183 -12.11 -0.28 19.80
N VAL A 184 -11.71 0.80 20.48
CA VAL A 184 -11.76 0.90 21.94
C VAL A 184 -12.64 2.06 22.39
N ASP A 185 -13.01 2.07 23.67
CA ASP A 185 -13.89 3.11 24.22
C ASP A 185 -13.32 4.51 24.04
N GLY A 186 -14.22 5.49 23.92
CA GLY A 186 -13.84 6.90 23.75
C GLY A 186 -13.50 7.28 22.31
N GLY A 187 -13.80 6.42 21.32
CA GLY A 187 -13.64 6.72 19.89
C GLY A 187 -12.23 6.48 19.34
N TRP A 188 -11.37 5.85 20.13
CA TRP A 188 -10.01 5.49 19.70
C TRP A 188 -10.01 4.15 18.95
N SER A 189 -9.01 3.96 18.09
CA SER A 189 -8.76 2.68 17.45
C SER A 189 -7.27 2.32 17.42
N LEU A 190 -6.97 1.03 17.48
CA LEU A 190 -5.64 0.48 17.26
C LEU A 190 -5.66 -0.38 15.99
N GLY A 191 -4.93 0.04 14.98
CA GLY A 191 -4.70 -0.73 13.77
C GLY A 191 -3.29 -1.30 13.75
N GLY A 192 -3.12 -2.44 13.08
CA GLY A 192 -1.80 -3.02 12.87
C GLY A 192 -1.76 -3.98 11.70
N MET A 193 -0.56 -4.33 11.27
CA MET A 193 -0.37 -5.34 10.23
C MET A 193 0.96 -6.06 10.45
N THR A 194 0.93 -7.38 10.31
CA THR A 194 2.13 -8.20 10.10
C THR A 194 2.17 -8.60 8.64
N GLN A 195 3.32 -8.40 8.00
CA GLN A 195 3.52 -8.74 6.59
C GLN A 195 4.74 -9.65 6.45
N LEU A 196 4.62 -10.73 5.69
CA LEU A 196 5.73 -11.57 5.28
C LEU A 196 5.94 -11.41 3.77
N ASN A 197 7.14 -11.02 3.37
CA ASN A 197 7.53 -10.71 2.01
C ASN A 197 8.60 -11.70 1.55
N PHE A 198 8.51 -12.14 0.30
CA PHE A 198 9.54 -12.91 -0.38
C PHE A 198 10.13 -12.00 -1.46
N ILE A 199 11.27 -11.39 -1.15
CA ILE A 199 11.94 -10.41 -2.01
C ILE A 199 13.19 -11.02 -2.64
N THR A 200 13.59 -10.53 -3.81
CA THR A 200 14.79 -11.05 -4.47
C THR A 200 16.07 -10.45 -3.88
N GLU A 201 17.07 -11.29 -3.66
CA GLU A 201 18.40 -10.82 -3.27
C GLU A 201 19.11 -10.14 -4.45
N PRO A 202 19.82 -9.01 -4.21
CA PRO A 202 20.86 -8.56 -5.10
C PRO A 202 21.94 -9.66 -5.18
N ASP A 203 22.28 -10.09 -6.39
CA ASP A 203 23.43 -10.97 -6.69
C ASP A 203 23.27 -12.48 -6.41
N LEU A 204 22.12 -12.96 -5.92
CA LEU A 204 21.82 -14.38 -5.73
C LEU A 204 20.52 -14.82 -6.43
N SER A 205 20.43 -16.10 -6.81
CA SER A 205 19.30 -16.65 -7.58
C SER A 205 18.08 -17.03 -6.71
N GLY A 206 17.89 -16.40 -5.55
CA GLY A 206 16.92 -16.79 -4.51
C GLY A 206 15.92 -15.71 -4.09
N TYR A 207 15.05 -16.08 -3.13
CA TYR A 207 14.12 -15.19 -2.45
C TYR A 207 14.39 -15.21 -0.94
N ASP A 208 14.40 -14.03 -0.33
CA ASP A 208 14.57 -13.85 1.10
C ASP A 208 13.24 -13.54 1.79
N PRO A 209 12.89 -14.27 2.87
CA PRO A 209 11.75 -13.93 3.70
C PRO A 209 12.08 -12.72 4.58
N VAL A 210 11.35 -11.62 4.39
CA VAL A 210 11.43 -10.41 5.21
C VAL A 210 10.07 -10.18 5.85
N TYR A 211 10.03 -10.00 7.17
CA TYR A 211 8.81 -9.63 7.87
C TYR A 211 8.81 -8.16 8.28
N VAL A 212 7.62 -7.54 8.24
CA VAL A 212 7.39 -6.15 8.65
C VAL A 212 6.20 -6.12 9.57
N ASN A 213 6.30 -5.34 10.66
CA ASN A 213 5.18 -5.03 11.52
C ASN A 213 4.93 -3.53 11.52
N SER A 214 3.67 -3.13 11.45
CA SER A 214 3.26 -1.73 11.59
C SER A 214 2.09 -1.62 12.57
N LEU A 215 2.03 -0.49 13.26
CA LEU A 215 0.97 -0.14 14.20
C LEU A 215 0.56 1.30 13.96
N ILE A 216 -0.72 1.60 14.13
CA ILE A 216 -1.31 2.92 14.02
C ILE A 216 -2.34 3.11 15.12
N VAL A 217 -2.37 4.30 15.72
CA VAL A 217 -3.40 4.73 16.66
C VAL A 217 -4.22 5.81 15.98
N GLY A 218 -5.54 5.65 15.99
CA GLY A 218 -6.52 6.58 15.44
C GLY A 218 -7.43 7.14 16.51
#